data_AF-A0A0T6XPJ1-F1
#
_entry.id   AF-A0A0T6XPJ1-F1
#
_cell.length_a   1.000
_cell.length_b   1.000
_cell.length_c   1.000
_cell.angle_alpha   90.00
_cell.angle_beta   90.00
_cell.angle_gamma   90.00
#
_symmetry.space_group_name_H-M   'P 1'
#
loop_
_entity.id
_entity.type
_entity.pdbx_description
1 polymer ?
#
loop_
_entity_poly.entity_id
_entity_poly.type
_entity_poly.pdbx_seq_one_letter_code
_entity_poly.pdbx_strand_id
1 'polypeptide(L)'
;MIRNLANRTLPVRLATLLLAGVAVSTPAAFSPAFALSELQGAPQPVPTEQPATGDQKAAPPVAEPVAEEPDEEEKLPLEIPMPDPLINKSATATKDEAPAAEEPETAGPVEVLTDVSKIPAPVARMRELIVEAAASGDIERLRPLLGKGPTQTQVTGVTGDEDPVAILKGLSGDQEGVEILAILLDVLSTGFVLVDKGTPQEAYVWPYFAEKKLSTLTAPEKVDLFRLVTAGDFADMEEFGSYNFYRVGIMPDGKWKFFIAGD
;
A
#
# COMPACT_ATOMS: atom_id res chain seq x y z
N MET A 1 -52.67 33.36 -54.42
CA MET A 1 -53.25 34.45 -53.59
C MET A 1 -52.51 34.46 -52.27
N ILE A 2 -52.00 35.59 -51.78
CA ILE A 2 -50.98 35.63 -50.70
C ILE A 2 -51.50 36.41 -49.48
N ARG A 3 -51.48 35.79 -48.29
CA ARG A 3 -51.56 36.44 -46.96
C ARG A 3 -50.99 35.50 -45.88
N ASN A 4 -50.46 35.97 -44.75
CA ASN A 4 -49.44 37.02 -44.55
C ASN A 4 -48.76 36.79 -43.18
N LEU A 5 -47.58 37.36 -42.92
CA LEU A 5 -46.91 37.24 -41.61
C LEU A 5 -47.44 38.26 -40.58
N ALA A 6 -47.66 37.81 -39.34
CA ALA A 6 -47.56 38.58 -38.09
C ALA A 6 -47.46 37.57 -36.92
N ASN A 7 -46.29 37.30 -36.33
CA ASN A 7 -45.52 38.19 -35.44
C ASN A 7 -46.32 38.64 -34.19
N ARG A 8 -46.02 38.03 -33.04
CA ARG A 8 -46.52 38.43 -31.72
C ARG A 8 -45.34 38.84 -30.83
N THR A 9 -45.18 40.14 -30.64
CA THR A 9 -44.30 40.75 -29.64
C THR A 9 -45.13 41.58 -28.67
N LEU A 10 -44.63 41.79 -27.43
CA LEU A 10 -45.03 42.71 -26.34
C LEU A 10 -44.92 41.99 -24.98
N PRO A 11 -44.55 42.68 -23.88
CA PRO A 11 -43.46 43.65 -23.79
C PRO A 11 -42.54 43.43 -22.57
N VAL A 12 -41.38 44.08 -22.60
CA VAL A 12 -40.50 44.22 -21.42
C VAL A 12 -41.22 44.96 -20.28
N ARG A 13 -41.07 44.49 -19.03
CA ARG A 13 -41.10 45.37 -17.87
C ARG A 13 -39.92 45.10 -16.93
N LEU A 14 -39.07 46.11 -16.83
CA LEU A 14 -37.96 46.22 -15.89
C LEU A 14 -38.52 46.59 -14.50
N ALA A 15 -38.04 45.92 -13.45
CA ALA A 15 -38.40 46.23 -12.06
C ALA A 15 -37.23 45.92 -11.10
N THR A 16 -36.13 46.67 -11.24
CA THR A 16 -35.01 46.65 -10.28
C THR A 16 -35.38 47.37 -8.99
N LEU A 17 -35.11 46.74 -7.84
CA LEU A 17 -34.93 47.44 -6.58
C LEU A 17 -33.99 46.64 -5.68
N LEU A 18 -32.88 47.26 -5.27
CA LEU A 18 -31.92 46.67 -4.33
C LEU A 18 -32.43 46.82 -2.90
N LEU A 19 -32.03 45.90 -2.03
CA LEU A 19 -31.59 46.31 -0.69
C LEU A 19 -30.37 45.48 -0.28
N ALA A 20 -29.32 46.14 0.20
CA ALA A 20 -28.07 45.51 0.59
C ALA A 20 -28.07 45.19 2.09
N GLY A 21 -27.59 44.00 2.46
CA GLY A 21 -27.36 43.59 3.84
C GLY A 21 -25.91 43.14 4.02
N VAL A 22 -25.02 44.06 4.39
CA VAL A 22 -23.62 43.74 4.67
C VAL A 22 -23.48 43.33 6.13
N ALA A 23 -22.99 42.10 6.36
CA ALA A 23 -22.57 41.62 7.67
C ALA A 23 -21.14 41.07 7.58
N VAL A 24 -20.16 41.94 7.85
CA VAL A 24 -18.76 41.52 8.01
C VAL A 24 -18.57 41.01 9.43
N SER A 25 -18.07 39.79 9.58
CA SER A 25 -17.52 39.30 10.85
C SER A 25 -16.24 38.50 10.61
N THR A 26 -15.26 38.71 11.48
CA THR A 26 -13.84 38.36 11.32
C THR A 26 -13.56 36.85 11.30
N PRO A 27 -12.56 36.38 10.54
CA PRO A 27 -12.01 35.04 10.74
C PRO A 27 -11.23 34.97 12.06
N ALA A 28 -11.50 33.94 12.87
CA ALA A 28 -10.67 33.61 14.03
C ALA A 28 -9.47 32.76 13.58
N ALA A 29 -8.26 33.27 13.77
CA ALA A 29 -7.04 32.51 13.49
C ALA A 29 -6.75 31.53 14.64
N PHE A 30 -6.99 30.24 14.40
CA PHE A 30 -6.54 29.17 15.30
C PHE A 30 -5.06 28.87 15.04
N SER A 31 -4.19 29.33 15.95
CA SER A 31 -2.78 28.90 15.97
C SER A 31 -2.68 27.44 16.43
N PRO A 32 -1.92 26.57 15.74
CA PRO A 32 -1.64 25.23 16.23
C PRO A 32 -0.75 25.30 17.49
N ALA A 33 -1.29 24.89 18.63
CA ALA A 33 -0.52 24.76 19.86
C ALA A 33 0.33 23.48 19.81
N PHE A 34 1.59 23.61 19.38
CA PHE A 34 2.58 22.53 19.44
C PHE A 34 2.97 22.25 20.89
N ALA A 35 2.14 21.47 21.60
CA ALA A 35 2.44 20.96 22.92
C ALA A 35 3.46 19.82 22.83
N LEU A 36 4.74 20.18 22.70
CA LEU A 36 5.87 19.29 23.00
C LEU A 36 5.85 18.99 24.51
N SER A 37 5.02 18.03 24.91
CA SER A 37 4.97 17.56 26.29
C SER A 37 6.30 16.90 26.62
N GLU A 38 7.04 17.47 27.58
CA GLU A 38 8.32 16.92 28.01
C GLU A 38 8.16 15.48 28.49
N LEU A 39 9.08 14.61 28.06
CA LEU A 39 9.32 13.33 28.73
C LEU A 39 9.97 13.64 30.09
N GLN A 40 9.16 13.70 31.17
CA GLN A 40 9.71 13.71 32.52
C GLN A 40 10.63 12.49 32.71
N GLY A 41 11.83 12.75 33.26
CA GLY A 41 12.89 11.75 33.37
C GLY A 41 12.50 10.54 34.23
N ALA A 42 13.05 9.37 33.89
CA ALA A 42 12.79 8.12 34.61
C ALA A 42 13.22 8.21 36.09
N PRO A 43 12.46 7.61 37.04
CA PRO A 43 12.84 7.58 38.45
C PRO A 43 14.13 6.78 38.69
N GLN A 44 15.11 7.41 39.33
CA GLN A 44 16.24 6.70 39.95
C GLN A 44 15.75 5.96 41.23
N PRO A 45 16.30 4.78 41.57
CA PRO A 45 15.85 3.99 42.71
C PRO A 45 16.29 4.60 44.05
N VAL A 46 15.41 4.50 45.06
CA VAL A 46 15.73 4.86 46.46
C VAL A 46 16.00 3.60 47.30
N PRO A 47 17.04 3.58 48.15
CA PRO A 47 17.36 2.42 49.00
C PRO A 47 16.35 2.08 50.10
N THR A 48 16.47 0.85 50.61
CA THR A 48 15.62 0.19 51.61
C THR A 48 15.79 0.72 53.03
N GLU A 49 14.67 0.85 53.78
CA GLU A 49 14.64 0.72 55.25
C GLU A 49 13.31 0.09 55.71
N GLN A 50 13.32 -0.70 56.80
CA GLN A 50 12.14 -1.43 57.31
C GLN A 50 12.24 -1.67 58.83
N PRO A 51 11.20 -1.25 59.59
CA PRO A 51 10.63 -2.12 60.64
C PRO A 51 9.08 -2.00 60.74
N ALA A 52 8.30 -2.85 61.41
CA ALA A 52 8.42 -4.26 61.86
C ALA A 52 7.05 -4.69 62.48
N THR A 53 6.92 -5.94 62.99
CA THR A 53 5.75 -6.55 63.68
C THR A 53 4.52 -6.83 62.78
N GLY A 54 3.72 -7.89 62.93
CA GLY A 54 3.77 -9.16 63.71
C GLY A 54 2.78 -10.17 63.05
N ASP A 55 2.57 -11.42 63.47
CA ASP A 55 2.85 -12.12 64.74
C ASP A 55 2.63 -13.66 64.58
N GLN A 56 3.23 -14.49 65.44
CA GLN A 56 2.95 -15.95 65.67
C GLN A 56 3.19 -16.95 64.47
N LYS A 57 3.47 -18.28 64.59
CA LYS A 57 3.80 -19.27 65.68
C LYS A 57 3.74 -20.72 65.07
N ALA A 58 4.53 -21.75 65.39
CA ALA A 58 5.80 -21.95 66.10
C ALA A 58 6.38 -23.38 65.78
N ALA A 59 7.52 -23.78 66.38
CA ALA A 59 8.21 -25.09 66.25
C ALA A 59 8.03 -25.97 67.54
N PRO A 60 8.73 -27.12 67.83
CA PRO A 60 9.86 -27.85 67.17
C PRO A 60 9.63 -29.42 67.19
N PRO A 61 10.61 -30.38 67.39
CA PRO A 61 12.07 -30.45 67.17
C PRO A 61 12.65 -31.73 66.45
N VAL A 62 13.84 -31.59 65.83
CA VAL A 62 15.05 -32.48 65.81
C VAL A 62 14.96 -34.00 65.48
N ALA A 63 15.70 -34.42 64.43
CA ALA A 63 16.62 -35.59 64.43
C ALA A 63 17.63 -35.53 63.23
N GLU A 64 18.86 -36.00 63.42
CA GLU A 64 19.97 -36.11 62.42
C GLU A 64 20.48 -37.58 62.39
N PRO A 65 21.56 -37.97 61.68
CA PRO A 65 22.06 -37.62 60.33
C PRO A 65 22.28 -38.89 59.44
N VAL A 66 22.67 -38.72 58.18
CA VAL A 66 23.70 -39.52 57.44
C VAL A 66 24.26 -38.62 56.32
N ALA A 67 25.53 -38.79 55.94
CA ALA A 67 26.20 -37.99 54.92
C ALA A 67 26.38 -38.73 53.58
N GLU A 68 26.51 -37.98 52.50
CA GLU A 68 27.24 -38.32 51.28
C GLU A 68 27.79 -37.01 50.66
N GLU A 69 28.83 -37.10 49.83
CA GLU A 69 29.77 -35.99 49.56
C GLU A 69 29.39 -35.12 48.34
N PRO A 70 29.65 -33.80 48.36
CA PRO A 70 29.63 -32.96 47.18
C PRO A 70 31.05 -32.66 46.68
N ASP A 71 31.40 -33.14 45.48
CA ASP A 71 32.59 -32.65 44.77
C ASP A 71 32.36 -31.21 44.26
N GLU A 72 33.38 -30.37 44.39
CA GLU A 72 33.41 -28.99 43.85
C GLU A 72 34.10 -28.93 42.48
N GLU A 73 34.26 -27.70 41.95
CA GLU A 73 35.09 -27.34 40.79
C GLU A 73 34.54 -27.77 39.39
N GLU A 74 34.75 -27.05 38.29
CA GLU A 74 35.52 -25.81 38.07
C GLU A 74 34.87 -24.90 36.99
N LYS A 75 35.34 -23.65 36.84
CA LYS A 75 34.89 -22.71 35.80
C LYS A 75 35.85 -22.68 34.61
N LEU A 76 35.38 -22.92 33.39
CA LEU A 76 35.95 -22.31 32.17
C LEU A 76 34.87 -22.05 31.09
N PRO A 77 35.03 -21.02 30.22
CA PRO A 77 34.09 -20.72 29.16
C PRO A 77 34.31 -21.59 27.91
N LEU A 78 33.23 -21.96 27.22
CA LEU A 78 33.28 -22.68 25.94
C LEU A 78 33.08 -21.72 24.76
N GLU A 79 34.16 -21.44 24.04
CA GLU A 79 34.11 -20.83 22.72
C GLU A 79 33.62 -21.84 21.69
N ILE A 80 32.57 -21.50 20.93
CA ILE A 80 32.09 -22.32 19.81
C ILE A 80 32.72 -21.77 18.52
N PRO A 81 33.52 -22.55 17.77
CA PRO A 81 34.19 -22.06 16.57
C PRO A 81 33.21 -21.86 15.41
N MET A 82 33.42 -20.80 14.64
CA MET A 82 32.72 -20.58 13.38
C MET A 82 33.22 -21.55 12.30
N PRO A 83 32.35 -22.08 11.41
CA PRO A 83 32.77 -22.92 10.30
C PRO A 83 33.43 -22.12 9.17
N ASP A 84 34.47 -22.68 8.55
CA ASP A 84 35.17 -22.09 7.41
C ASP A 84 34.31 -22.00 6.12
N PRO A 85 34.51 -20.98 5.28
CA PRO A 85 33.82 -20.85 4.00
C PRO A 85 34.40 -21.80 2.94
N LEU A 86 33.56 -22.69 2.39
CA LEU A 86 33.94 -23.67 1.35
C LEU A 86 34.11 -23.03 -0.05
N ILE A 87 35.12 -22.17 -0.21
CA ILE A 87 35.45 -21.52 -1.49
C ILE A 87 36.27 -22.48 -2.37
N ASN A 88 35.59 -23.39 -3.06
CA ASN A 88 36.25 -24.40 -3.91
C ASN A 88 36.42 -23.91 -5.37
N LYS A 89 37.45 -23.11 -5.61
CA LYS A 89 37.74 -22.50 -6.93
C LYS A 89 38.40 -23.50 -7.90
N SER A 90 37.62 -24.31 -8.62
CA SER A 90 38.02 -24.97 -9.88
C SER A 90 36.86 -25.57 -10.66
N ALA A 91 36.25 -24.79 -11.55
CA ALA A 91 35.40 -25.29 -12.63
C ALA A 91 35.46 -24.33 -13.84
N THR A 92 36.24 -24.69 -14.85
CA THR A 92 36.33 -23.91 -16.11
C THR A 92 35.13 -24.25 -16.99
N ALA A 93 34.04 -23.51 -16.84
CA ALA A 93 32.91 -23.57 -17.76
C ALA A 93 33.18 -22.66 -18.98
N THR A 94 33.09 -23.23 -20.18
CA THR A 94 33.24 -22.48 -21.44
C THR A 94 32.12 -21.45 -21.56
N LYS A 95 32.46 -20.16 -21.68
CA LYS A 95 31.48 -19.12 -22.02
C LYS A 95 31.28 -19.08 -23.53
N ASP A 96 30.30 -19.83 -24.03
CA ASP A 96 29.75 -19.58 -25.36
C ASP A 96 29.01 -18.23 -25.36
N GLU A 97 29.29 -17.40 -26.36
CA GLU A 97 28.61 -16.11 -26.54
C GLU A 97 27.27 -16.31 -27.27
N ALA A 98 26.23 -16.65 -26.51
CA ALA A 98 24.87 -16.35 -26.93
C ALA A 98 24.63 -14.82 -26.83
N PRO A 99 23.86 -14.20 -27.76
CA PRO A 99 23.64 -12.75 -27.73
C PRO A 99 22.94 -12.31 -26.44
N ALA A 100 23.32 -11.15 -25.91
CA ALA A 100 22.49 -10.47 -24.93
C ALA A 100 21.13 -10.18 -25.57
N ALA A 101 20.04 -10.54 -24.89
CA ALA A 101 18.72 -10.05 -25.27
C ALA A 101 18.73 -8.52 -25.13
N GLU A 102 18.30 -7.83 -26.18
CA GLU A 102 18.20 -6.36 -26.14
C GLU A 102 17.12 -5.98 -25.13
N GLU A 103 17.51 -5.39 -23.99
CA GLU A 103 16.57 -4.69 -23.14
C GLU A 103 15.83 -3.65 -23.99
N PRO A 104 14.49 -3.59 -23.96
CA PRO A 104 13.77 -2.60 -24.75
C PRO A 104 14.25 -1.20 -24.37
N GLU A 105 14.57 -0.39 -25.40
CA GLU A 105 15.20 0.91 -25.22
C GLU A 105 14.43 1.74 -24.18
N THR A 106 15.16 2.44 -23.31
CA THR A 106 14.56 3.16 -22.19
C THR A 106 13.51 4.15 -22.67
N ALA A 107 12.24 3.85 -22.37
CA ALA A 107 11.15 4.78 -22.55
C ALA A 107 11.51 6.13 -21.91
N GLY A 108 11.10 7.23 -22.56
CA GLY A 108 11.36 8.57 -22.06
C GLY A 108 10.82 8.78 -20.63
N PRO A 109 11.35 9.76 -19.87
CA PRO A 109 11.04 9.93 -18.45
C PRO A 109 9.54 9.85 -18.15
N VAL A 110 9.15 8.79 -17.44
CA VAL A 110 7.75 8.45 -17.19
C VAL A 110 7.13 9.54 -16.33
N GLU A 111 6.07 10.20 -16.83
CA GLU A 111 5.40 11.31 -16.13
C GLU A 111 4.59 10.77 -14.95
N VAL A 112 5.19 10.80 -13.75
CA VAL A 112 4.53 10.41 -12.50
C VAL A 112 3.52 11.49 -12.10
N LEU A 113 2.25 11.09 -12.03
CA LEU A 113 1.13 11.91 -11.63
C LEU A 113 0.63 11.47 -10.25
N THR A 114 0.57 12.39 -9.29
CA THR A 114 0.00 12.16 -7.96
C THR A 114 -1.35 12.87 -7.75
N ASP A 115 -1.67 13.79 -8.65
CA ASP A 115 -2.84 14.67 -8.55
C ASP A 115 -4.02 14.09 -9.33
N VAL A 116 -4.93 13.46 -8.59
CA VAL A 116 -6.15 12.81 -9.10
C VAL A 116 -7.12 13.82 -9.75
N SER A 117 -6.95 15.13 -9.57
CA SER A 117 -7.75 16.13 -10.30
C SER A 117 -7.36 16.28 -11.77
N LYS A 118 -6.22 15.71 -12.19
CA LYS A 118 -5.68 15.81 -13.56
C LYS A 118 -6.05 14.65 -14.49
N ILE A 119 -6.62 13.56 -13.96
CA ILE A 119 -7.09 12.44 -14.80
C ILE A 119 -8.48 12.73 -15.38
N PRO A 120 -8.85 12.10 -16.52
CA PRO A 120 -10.19 12.23 -17.08
C PRO A 120 -11.27 11.82 -16.06
N ALA A 121 -12.37 12.58 -16.01
CA ALA A 121 -13.45 12.35 -15.07
C ALA A 121 -14.00 10.89 -15.02
N PRO A 122 -14.06 10.11 -16.13
CA PRO A 122 -14.42 8.70 -16.06
C PRO A 122 -13.43 7.84 -15.26
N VAL A 123 -12.13 8.13 -15.37
CA VAL A 123 -11.05 7.44 -14.65
C VAL A 123 -11.13 7.77 -13.15
N ALA A 124 -11.30 9.06 -12.81
CA ALA A 124 -11.50 9.51 -11.44
C ALA A 124 -12.71 8.82 -10.80
N ARG A 125 -13.86 8.82 -11.50
CA ARG A 125 -15.09 8.16 -11.04
C ARG A 125 -14.93 6.65 -10.85
N MET A 126 -14.19 5.95 -11.72
CA MET A 126 -13.94 4.52 -11.53
C MET A 126 -13.04 4.27 -10.32
N ARG A 127 -11.97 5.07 -10.13
CA ARG A 127 -11.12 4.99 -8.93
C ARG A 127 -11.92 5.28 -7.65
N GLU A 128 -12.80 6.28 -7.65
CA GLU A 128 -13.70 6.59 -6.52
C GLU A 128 -14.62 5.41 -6.18
N LEU A 129 -15.24 4.78 -7.18
CA LEU A 129 -16.11 3.61 -6.98
C LEU A 129 -15.34 2.40 -6.43
N ILE A 130 -14.12 2.16 -6.91
CA ILE A 130 -13.26 1.08 -6.41
C ILE A 130 -12.85 1.34 -4.96
N VAL A 131 -12.47 2.59 -4.62
CA VAL A 131 -12.12 2.99 -3.25
C VAL A 131 -13.33 2.90 -2.31
N GLU A 132 -14.52 3.31 -2.74
CA GLU A 132 -15.75 3.18 -1.94
C GLU A 132 -16.13 1.70 -1.69
N ALA A 133 -15.98 0.85 -2.72
CA ALA A 133 -16.20 -0.58 -2.59
C ALA A 133 -15.21 -1.21 -1.61
N ALA A 134 -13.91 -0.94 -1.75
CA ALA A 134 -12.86 -1.51 -0.91
C ALA A 134 -12.91 -1.02 0.54
N ALA A 135 -13.14 0.28 0.76
CA ALA A 135 -13.25 0.87 2.10
C ALA A 135 -14.47 0.40 2.90
N SER A 136 -15.39 -0.38 2.30
CA SER A 136 -16.54 -0.97 2.99
C SER A 136 -16.24 -2.30 3.69
N GLY A 137 -15.16 -3.00 3.31
CA GLY A 137 -14.90 -4.39 3.70
C GLY A 137 -15.72 -5.45 2.94
N ASP A 138 -16.75 -5.07 2.16
CA ASP A 138 -17.55 -6.00 1.36
C ASP A 138 -17.03 -6.09 -0.09
N ILE A 139 -16.28 -7.17 -0.36
CA ILE A 139 -15.69 -7.44 -1.67
C ILE A 139 -16.74 -7.72 -2.78
N GLU A 140 -17.98 -8.07 -2.43
CA GLU A 140 -19.06 -8.19 -3.43
C GLU A 140 -19.42 -6.83 -4.06
N ARG A 141 -19.04 -5.69 -3.43
CA ARG A 141 -19.16 -4.35 -4.05
C ARG A 141 -18.23 -4.14 -5.24
N LEU A 142 -17.17 -4.95 -5.42
CA LEU A 142 -16.37 -4.93 -6.65
C LEU A 142 -17.12 -5.55 -7.84
N ARG A 143 -18.04 -6.49 -7.60
CA ARG A 143 -18.79 -7.22 -8.63
C ARG A 143 -19.44 -6.35 -9.72
N PRO A 144 -20.14 -5.22 -9.41
CA PRO A 144 -20.68 -4.33 -10.44
C PRO A 144 -19.63 -3.53 -11.23
N LEU A 145 -18.41 -3.40 -10.70
CA LEU A 145 -17.31 -2.63 -11.32
C LEU A 145 -16.48 -3.49 -12.29
N LEU A 146 -16.34 -4.78 -11.99
CA LEU A 146 -15.47 -5.71 -12.71
C LEU A 146 -15.92 -6.06 -14.15
N GLY A 147 -17.12 -5.65 -14.57
CA GLY A 147 -17.64 -5.93 -15.93
C GLY A 147 -17.99 -7.40 -16.18
N LYS A 148 -18.30 -7.77 -17.43
CA LYS A 148 -18.57 -9.17 -17.86
C LYS A 148 -18.20 -9.41 -19.32
N GLY A 149 -17.73 -10.61 -19.67
CA GLY A 149 -17.40 -10.98 -21.04
C GLY A 149 -16.40 -10.01 -21.69
N PRO A 150 -16.66 -9.43 -22.88
CA PRO A 150 -15.74 -8.48 -23.50
C PRO A 150 -15.43 -7.22 -22.68
N THR A 151 -16.29 -6.85 -21.72
CA THR A 151 -16.05 -5.72 -20.80
C THR A 151 -15.50 -6.14 -19.44
N GLN A 152 -15.20 -7.43 -19.23
CA GLN A 152 -14.60 -7.92 -17.99
C GLN A 152 -13.22 -7.27 -17.76
N THR A 153 -12.91 -7.08 -16.48
CA THR A 153 -11.61 -6.65 -15.96
C THR A 153 -10.69 -7.87 -15.94
N GLN A 154 -9.44 -7.72 -16.38
CA GLN A 154 -8.44 -8.78 -16.25
C GLN A 154 -8.01 -8.86 -14.78
N VAL A 155 -8.11 -10.05 -14.17
CA VAL A 155 -7.82 -10.25 -12.75
C VAL A 155 -6.94 -11.48 -12.59
N THR A 156 -5.95 -11.43 -11.70
CA THR A 156 -5.02 -12.54 -11.45
C THR A 156 -5.79 -13.82 -11.11
N GLY A 157 -5.36 -14.95 -11.68
CA GLY A 157 -5.97 -16.26 -11.48
C GLY A 157 -7.29 -16.49 -12.24
N VAL A 158 -7.95 -15.47 -12.80
CA VAL A 158 -9.23 -15.63 -13.51
C VAL A 158 -9.01 -16.11 -14.94
N THR A 159 -9.55 -17.28 -15.28
CA THR A 159 -9.50 -17.85 -16.63
C THR A 159 -10.90 -17.97 -17.25
N GLY A 160 -11.04 -17.47 -18.48
CA GLY A 160 -12.32 -17.52 -19.20
C GLY A 160 -13.46 -16.79 -18.46
N ASP A 161 -14.56 -17.51 -18.21
CA ASP A 161 -15.80 -17.02 -17.59
C ASP A 161 -15.90 -17.28 -16.07
N GLU A 162 -14.78 -17.56 -15.39
CA GLU A 162 -14.73 -17.72 -13.92
C GLU A 162 -15.18 -16.44 -13.17
N ASP A 163 -15.71 -16.60 -11.95
CA ASP A 163 -16.16 -15.47 -11.14
C ASP A 163 -14.96 -14.71 -10.53
N PRO A 164 -14.66 -13.47 -10.98
CA PRO A 164 -13.48 -12.76 -10.49
C PRO A 164 -13.54 -12.44 -9.00
N VAL A 165 -14.73 -12.29 -8.41
CA VAL A 165 -14.86 -12.04 -6.96
C VAL A 165 -14.56 -13.30 -6.15
N ALA A 166 -14.91 -14.48 -6.66
CA ALA A 166 -14.58 -15.76 -6.01
C ALA A 166 -13.08 -16.06 -6.09
N ILE A 167 -12.44 -15.76 -7.23
CA ILE A 167 -10.98 -15.91 -7.38
C ILE A 167 -10.24 -14.93 -6.46
N LEU A 168 -10.65 -13.65 -6.40
CA LEU A 168 -10.05 -12.69 -5.46
C LEU A 168 -10.19 -13.13 -3.99
N LYS A 169 -11.33 -13.66 -3.57
CA LYS A 169 -11.49 -14.27 -2.23
C LYS A 169 -10.48 -15.39 -1.98
N GLY A 170 -10.29 -16.27 -2.97
CA GLY A 170 -9.33 -17.38 -2.88
C GLY A 170 -7.86 -16.95 -2.81
N LEU A 171 -7.51 -15.79 -3.40
CA LEU A 171 -6.18 -15.18 -3.32
C LEU A 171 -5.92 -14.45 -1.99
N SER A 172 -6.97 -14.11 -1.24
CA SER A 172 -6.89 -13.40 0.05
C SER A 172 -6.48 -14.36 1.17
N GLY A 173 -5.45 -14.05 1.94
CA GLY A 173 -4.98 -14.86 3.08
C GLY A 173 -6.02 -15.02 4.18
N ASP A 174 -6.94 -14.06 4.32
CA ASP A 174 -8.11 -14.10 5.20
C ASP A 174 -9.30 -14.94 4.65
N GLN A 175 -9.28 -15.29 3.35
CA GLN A 175 -10.33 -16.02 2.61
C GLN A 175 -11.70 -15.33 2.51
N GLU A 176 -11.94 -14.20 3.19
CA GLU A 176 -13.16 -13.38 3.07
C GLU A 176 -13.03 -12.33 1.95
N GLY A 177 -11.80 -11.94 1.61
CA GLY A 177 -11.42 -10.96 0.60
C GLY A 177 -10.86 -9.65 1.15
N VAL A 178 -10.68 -9.53 2.46
CA VAL A 178 -10.40 -8.26 3.15
C VAL A 178 -8.97 -7.77 2.90
N GLU A 179 -7.99 -8.66 2.86
CA GLU A 179 -6.60 -8.34 2.48
C GLU A 179 -6.53 -7.77 1.06
N ILE A 180 -7.22 -8.39 0.10
CA ILE A 180 -7.32 -7.88 -1.28
C ILE A 180 -7.91 -6.46 -1.32
N LEU A 181 -8.91 -6.15 -0.49
CA LEU A 181 -9.47 -4.80 -0.42
C LEU A 181 -8.48 -3.79 0.18
N ALA A 182 -7.68 -4.19 1.19
CA ALA A 182 -6.63 -3.35 1.75
C ALA A 182 -5.53 -3.05 0.72
N ILE A 183 -5.01 -4.09 0.04
CA ILE A 183 -4.03 -3.98 -1.05
C ILE A 183 -4.54 -3.03 -2.14
N LEU A 184 -5.82 -3.15 -2.52
CA LEU A 184 -6.44 -2.33 -3.56
C LEU A 184 -6.55 -0.84 -3.16
N LEU A 185 -6.78 -0.55 -1.87
CA LEU A 185 -6.73 0.81 -1.33
C LEU A 185 -5.29 1.37 -1.30
N ASP A 186 -4.33 0.58 -0.82
CA ASP A 186 -2.93 1.02 -0.69
C ASP A 186 -2.28 1.25 -2.06
N VAL A 187 -2.49 0.37 -3.04
CA VAL A 187 -2.08 0.58 -4.45
C VAL A 187 -2.69 1.86 -5.00
N LEU A 188 -4.00 2.07 -4.84
CA LEU A 188 -4.69 3.29 -5.32
C LEU A 188 -4.36 4.56 -4.53
N SER A 189 -3.67 4.45 -3.38
CA SER A 189 -3.16 5.60 -2.61
C SER A 189 -1.89 6.21 -3.22
N THR A 190 -1.17 5.44 -4.04
CA THR A 190 0.09 5.86 -4.69
C THR A 190 -0.14 6.79 -5.88
N GLY A 191 0.96 7.36 -6.40
CA GLY A 191 0.97 8.00 -7.72
C GLY A 191 0.76 7.00 -8.86
N PHE A 192 0.49 7.52 -10.05
CA PHE A 192 0.15 6.75 -11.25
C PHE A 192 0.82 7.33 -12.49
N VAL A 193 0.75 6.59 -13.59
CA VAL A 193 1.31 6.99 -14.90
C VAL A 193 0.31 6.70 -16.01
N LEU A 194 0.46 7.37 -17.15
CA LEU A 194 -0.32 7.09 -18.36
C LEU A 194 0.53 6.28 -19.34
N VAL A 195 0.24 4.98 -19.47
CA VAL A 195 0.93 4.08 -20.41
C VAL A 195 0.22 4.06 -21.77
N ASP A 196 0.93 3.63 -22.81
CA ASP A 196 0.39 3.28 -24.14
C ASP A 196 -0.51 4.34 -24.80
N LYS A 197 -0.22 5.62 -24.51
CA LYS A 197 -1.02 6.79 -24.92
C LYS A 197 -1.29 6.85 -26.43
N GLY A 198 -2.56 7.00 -26.80
CA GLY A 198 -3.03 7.03 -28.19
C GLY A 198 -3.20 5.65 -28.83
N THR A 199 -3.02 4.56 -28.10
CA THR A 199 -3.23 3.18 -28.58
C THR A 199 -4.46 2.54 -27.94
N PRO A 200 -4.96 1.39 -28.45
CA PRO A 200 -6.01 0.60 -27.79
C PRO A 200 -5.65 0.07 -26.39
N GLN A 201 -4.38 0.18 -25.97
CA GLN A 201 -3.91 -0.26 -24.65
C GLN A 201 -3.82 0.89 -23.63
N GLU A 202 -4.07 2.15 -24.01
CA GLU A 202 -3.94 3.32 -23.15
C GLU A 202 -4.64 3.13 -21.79
N ALA A 203 -3.89 3.34 -20.71
CA ALA A 203 -4.38 3.16 -19.34
C ALA A 203 -3.64 4.06 -18.34
N TYR A 204 -4.37 4.50 -17.32
CA TYR A 204 -3.80 5.05 -16.10
C TYR A 204 -3.47 3.89 -15.14
N VAL A 205 -2.20 3.78 -14.76
CA VAL A 205 -1.66 2.62 -14.03
C VAL A 205 -1.12 3.02 -12.65
N TRP A 206 -1.57 2.31 -11.63
CA TRP A 206 -1.07 2.34 -10.25
C TRP A 206 -0.37 1.03 -9.90
N PRO A 207 0.73 1.03 -9.12
CA PRO A 207 1.51 2.19 -8.72
C PRO A 207 2.42 2.67 -9.86
N TYR A 208 2.80 3.95 -9.87
CA TYR A 208 3.68 4.53 -10.89
C TYR A 208 5.02 3.80 -11.08
N PHE A 209 5.58 3.23 -10.01
CA PHE A 209 6.86 2.51 -10.06
C PHE A 209 6.76 1.11 -10.66
N ALA A 210 5.55 0.58 -10.90
CA ALA A 210 5.34 -0.65 -11.66
C ALA A 210 5.85 -0.54 -13.12
N GLU A 211 5.89 0.70 -13.64
CA GLU A 211 6.33 1.06 -14.99
C GLU A 211 7.74 1.69 -14.99
N LYS A 212 8.54 1.47 -13.94
CA LYS A 212 9.93 1.91 -13.80
C LYS A 212 10.88 0.72 -13.57
N LYS A 213 12.14 0.85 -13.99
CA LYS A 213 13.21 -0.08 -13.56
C LYS A 213 13.50 0.15 -12.07
N LEU A 214 13.44 -0.89 -11.24
CA LEU A 214 13.53 -0.77 -9.77
C LEU A 214 14.83 -0.14 -9.28
N SER A 215 15.94 -0.45 -9.96
CA SER A 215 17.26 0.16 -9.75
C SER A 215 17.33 1.67 -10.01
N THR A 216 16.29 2.27 -10.62
CA THR A 216 16.16 3.71 -10.88
C THR A 216 15.22 4.44 -9.91
N LEU A 217 14.67 3.74 -8.89
CA LEU A 217 13.84 4.36 -7.87
C LEU A 217 14.70 5.19 -6.90
N THR A 218 14.38 6.47 -6.82
CA THR A 218 14.96 7.41 -5.85
C THR A 218 14.46 7.11 -4.43
N ALA A 219 15.14 7.63 -3.40
CA ALA A 219 14.80 7.31 -2.01
C ALA A 219 13.31 7.58 -1.62
N PRO A 220 12.65 8.68 -2.06
CA PRO A 220 11.22 8.86 -1.83
C PRO A 220 10.35 7.81 -2.54
N GLU A 221 10.72 7.41 -3.75
CA GLU A 221 9.97 6.40 -4.52
C GLU A 221 10.15 4.99 -3.93
N LYS A 222 11.32 4.68 -3.37
CA LYS A 222 11.53 3.47 -2.56
C LYS A 222 10.72 3.53 -1.25
N VAL A 223 10.51 4.70 -0.65
CA VAL A 223 9.59 4.84 0.51
C VAL A 223 8.14 4.57 0.11
N ASP A 224 7.67 5.06 -1.05
CA ASP A 224 6.33 4.71 -1.54
C ASP A 224 6.18 3.20 -1.80
N LEU A 225 7.20 2.55 -2.38
CA LEU A 225 7.24 1.11 -2.58
C LEU A 225 7.20 0.33 -1.25
N PHE A 226 7.98 0.75 -0.25
CA PHE A 226 7.99 0.14 1.09
C PHE A 226 6.72 0.42 1.93
N ARG A 227 5.71 1.12 1.37
CA ARG A 227 4.35 1.12 1.92
C ARG A 227 3.50 -0.06 1.45
N LEU A 228 3.86 -0.67 0.32
CA LEU A 228 3.12 -1.80 -0.27
C LEU A 228 3.77 -3.14 0.07
N VAL A 229 5.10 -3.21 0.10
CA VAL A 229 5.87 -4.46 0.22
C VAL A 229 7.05 -4.33 1.19
N THR A 230 7.58 -5.45 1.68
CA THR A 230 8.67 -5.48 2.64
C THR A 230 10.05 -5.32 1.99
N ALA A 231 11.09 -5.18 2.81
CA ALA A 231 12.47 -5.19 2.37
C ALA A 231 12.95 -6.56 1.84
N GLY A 232 12.24 -7.66 2.14
CA GLY A 232 12.49 -8.98 1.55
C GLY A 232 11.96 -9.03 0.13
N ASP A 233 10.65 -8.81 -0.04
CA ASP A 233 9.98 -8.82 -1.35
C ASP A 233 10.66 -7.87 -2.35
N PHE A 234 11.13 -6.70 -1.89
CA PHE A 234 11.86 -5.76 -2.72
C PHE A 234 13.24 -6.26 -3.17
N ALA A 235 13.95 -7.04 -2.34
CA ALA A 235 15.22 -7.65 -2.71
C ALA A 235 15.00 -8.75 -3.76
N ASP A 236 13.96 -9.58 -3.58
CA ASP A 236 13.55 -10.61 -4.53
C ASP A 236 13.13 -9.98 -5.87
N MET A 237 12.45 -8.83 -5.84
CA MET A 237 12.13 -8.03 -7.03
C MET A 237 13.37 -7.38 -7.68
N GLU A 238 14.39 -6.93 -6.93
CA GLU A 238 15.65 -6.44 -7.50
C GLU A 238 16.50 -7.58 -8.10
N GLU A 239 16.39 -8.83 -7.62
CA GLU A 239 17.01 -10.02 -8.24
C GLU A 239 16.25 -10.48 -9.50
N PHE A 240 14.92 -10.52 -9.47
CA PHE A 240 14.08 -10.82 -10.63
C PHE A 240 14.09 -9.69 -11.69
N GLY A 241 14.40 -8.46 -11.27
CA GLY A 241 14.56 -7.29 -12.12
C GLY A 241 13.26 -6.54 -12.46
N SER A 242 12.11 -6.93 -11.89
CA SER A 242 10.81 -6.29 -12.16
C SER A 242 9.87 -6.27 -10.95
N TYR A 243 8.91 -5.33 -10.95
CA TYR A 243 7.87 -5.22 -9.92
C TYR A 243 6.76 -6.26 -10.16
N ASN A 244 6.65 -7.26 -9.29
CA ASN A 244 5.64 -8.32 -9.39
C ASN A 244 4.49 -8.25 -8.36
N PHE A 245 4.42 -7.20 -7.54
CA PHE A 245 3.24 -6.97 -6.68
C PHE A 245 2.06 -6.36 -7.46
N TYR A 246 0.93 -6.12 -6.77
CA TYR A 246 -0.34 -5.72 -7.39
C TYR A 246 -0.27 -4.38 -8.17
N ARG A 247 -0.98 -4.36 -9.31
CA ARG A 247 -1.17 -3.23 -10.24
C ARG A 247 -2.66 -3.03 -10.54
N VAL A 248 -3.11 -1.78 -10.67
CA VAL A 248 -4.45 -1.40 -11.14
C VAL A 248 -4.34 -0.57 -12.41
N GLY A 249 -5.09 -0.93 -13.45
CA GLY A 249 -5.17 -0.20 -14.72
C GLY A 249 -6.58 0.24 -15.05
N ILE A 250 -6.78 1.53 -15.35
CA ILE A 250 -8.09 2.10 -15.74
C ILE A 250 -7.95 2.83 -17.08
N MET A 251 -8.78 2.49 -18.07
CA MET A 251 -8.78 3.10 -19.40
C MET A 251 -9.37 4.53 -19.37
N PRO A 252 -9.01 5.44 -20.30
CA PRO A 252 -9.50 6.82 -20.33
C PRO A 252 -11.04 7.00 -20.36
N ASP A 253 -11.78 5.99 -20.82
CA ASP A 253 -13.25 5.94 -20.83
C ASP A 253 -13.88 5.55 -19.48
N GLY A 254 -13.05 5.19 -18.49
CA GLY A 254 -13.45 4.72 -17.17
C GLY A 254 -13.63 3.20 -17.06
N LYS A 255 -13.33 2.39 -18.08
CA LYS A 255 -13.28 0.93 -17.94
C LYS A 255 -12.14 0.53 -16.99
N TRP A 256 -12.44 -0.25 -15.96
CA TRP A 256 -11.41 -0.99 -15.21
C TRP A 256 -10.78 -2.03 -16.16
N LYS A 257 -9.52 -1.82 -16.53
CA LYS A 257 -8.79 -2.65 -17.50
C LYS A 257 -8.29 -3.92 -16.83
N PHE A 258 -7.57 -3.76 -15.71
CA PHE A 258 -6.97 -4.85 -14.96
C PHE A 258 -6.83 -4.54 -13.46
N PHE A 259 -6.81 -5.59 -12.66
CA PHE A 259 -6.28 -5.62 -11.30
C PHE A 259 -5.51 -6.94 -11.12
N ILE A 260 -4.19 -6.87 -11.21
CA ILE A 260 -3.33 -8.05 -11.31
C ILE A 260 -2.14 -7.93 -10.36
N ALA A 261 -1.80 -9.00 -9.65
CA ALA A 261 -0.41 -9.24 -9.25
C ALA A 261 0.43 -9.52 -10.51
N GLY A 262 1.72 -9.20 -10.45
CA GLY A 262 2.68 -9.70 -11.42
C GLY A 262 3.06 -11.16 -11.16
N ASP A 263 4.03 -11.60 -11.94
CA ASP A 263 4.73 -12.89 -11.90
C ASP A 263 6.21 -12.52 -11.82
#